data_AF-A0A2S6PW42-F1
#
_entry.id   AF-A0A2S6PW42-F1
#
_cell.length_a   1.000
_cell.length_b   1.000
_cell.length_c   1.000
_cell.angle_alpha   90.00
_cell.angle_beta   90.00
_cell.angle_gamma   90.00
#
_symmetry.space_group_name_H-M   'P 1'
#
loop_
_entity.id
_entity.type
_entity.pdbx_description
1 polymer ?
#
loop_
_entity_poly.entity_id
_entity_poly.type
_entity_poly.pdbx_seq_one_letter_code
_entity_poly.pdbx_strand_id
1 'polypeptide(L)'
;MTPSGTVLSSRRPTRAYPQDRSRLPDDASGADKVLVHGDFGPNNVLLDPGTFEVTAVVDWEFAHLGDPVEDLAWCEWIVRTHHPGHRHALGHFFCAYGGEVPPWPARRAAMLARCETLRQFCERWEPGGRGVRLWQARAAATADWRE
;
A
#
# COMPACT_ATOMS: atom_id res chain seq x y z
N MET A 1 46.40 -26.45 -9.90
CA MET A 1 45.70 -25.85 -8.75
C MET A 1 44.94 -24.62 -9.25
N THR A 2 43.64 -24.75 -9.41
CA THR A 2 42.70 -23.65 -9.73
C THR A 2 41.51 -23.82 -8.78
N PRO A 3 41.15 -22.84 -7.94
CA PRO A 3 39.99 -23.00 -7.09
C PRO A 3 38.73 -22.70 -7.90
N SER A 4 37.87 -23.71 -8.03
CA SER A 4 36.48 -23.55 -8.46
C SER A 4 35.74 -22.68 -7.45
N GLY A 5 35.29 -21.50 -7.88
CA GLY A 5 34.38 -20.65 -7.11
C GLY A 5 32.94 -21.14 -7.26
N THR A 6 32.42 -21.81 -6.25
CA THR A 6 31.00 -22.13 -6.13
C THR A 6 30.23 -20.85 -5.84
N VAL A 7 29.38 -20.41 -6.78
CA VAL A 7 28.42 -19.32 -6.54
C VAL A 7 27.30 -19.88 -5.65
N LEU A 8 27.29 -19.48 -4.37
CA LEU A 8 26.20 -19.76 -3.45
C LEU A 8 24.97 -18.94 -3.86
N SER A 9 24.00 -19.61 -4.46
CA SER A 9 22.65 -19.09 -4.69
C SER A 9 21.97 -18.81 -3.35
N SER A 10 21.88 -17.55 -2.93
CA SER A 10 21.14 -17.16 -1.73
C SER A 10 19.65 -17.07 -2.06
N ARG A 11 18.97 -18.22 -2.02
CA ARG A 11 17.50 -18.20 -1.90
C ARG A 11 17.16 -17.66 -0.51
N ARG A 12 16.74 -16.39 -0.43
CA ARG A 12 16.14 -15.83 0.80
C ARG A 12 14.96 -16.73 1.19
N PRO A 13 14.88 -17.24 2.43
CA PRO A 13 13.72 -17.98 2.86
C PRO A 13 12.52 -17.04 2.93
N THR A 14 11.50 -17.27 2.09
CA THR A 14 10.17 -16.72 2.29
C THR A 14 9.63 -17.31 3.57
N ARG A 15 9.82 -16.61 4.70
CA ARG A 15 9.19 -16.97 5.97
C ARG A 15 7.70 -16.68 5.82
N ALA A 16 6.95 -17.67 5.34
CA ALA A 16 5.50 -17.66 5.45
C ALA A 16 5.17 -17.62 6.95
N TYR A 17 4.71 -16.48 7.44
CA TYR A 17 4.14 -16.39 8.77
C TYR A 17 2.79 -17.11 8.74
N PRO A 18 2.58 -18.16 9.54
CA PRO A 18 1.27 -18.78 9.65
C PRO A 18 0.28 -17.74 10.18
N GLN A 19 -0.75 -17.44 9.39
CA GLN A 19 -1.84 -16.58 9.83
C GLN A 19 -2.73 -17.40 10.78
N ASP A 20 -2.53 -17.27 12.09
CA ASP A 20 -3.43 -17.85 13.08
C ASP A 20 -4.74 -17.03 13.12
N ARG A 21 -5.74 -17.50 12.38
CA ARG A 21 -7.04 -16.84 12.22
C ARG A 21 -8.00 -17.08 13.39
N SER A 22 -7.61 -17.88 14.38
CA SER A 22 -8.47 -18.23 15.54
C SER A 22 -8.79 -17.06 16.46
N ARG A 23 -8.12 -15.91 16.28
CA ARG A 23 -8.27 -14.70 17.10
C ARG A 23 -9.01 -13.56 16.40
N LEU A 24 -9.46 -13.76 15.15
CA LEU A 24 -10.19 -12.72 14.42
C LEU A 24 -11.68 -12.73 14.84
N PRO A 25 -12.32 -11.55 14.98
CA PRO A 25 -13.75 -11.46 15.28
C PRO A 25 -14.62 -12.10 14.17
N ASP A 26 -15.80 -12.63 14.55
CA ASP A 26 -16.69 -13.41 13.68
C ASP A 26 -17.26 -12.64 12.47
N ASP A 27 -17.20 -11.31 12.47
CA ASP A 27 -17.60 -10.44 11.36
C ASP A 27 -16.53 -10.30 10.26
N ALA A 28 -15.40 -11.01 10.40
CA ALA A 28 -14.39 -11.21 9.36
C ALA A 28 -14.82 -12.22 8.27
N SER A 29 -16.09 -12.65 8.26
CA SER A 29 -16.63 -13.68 7.37
C SER A 29 -16.99 -13.20 5.95
N GLY A 30 -16.74 -11.93 5.61
CA GLY A 30 -16.93 -11.38 4.27
C GLY A 30 -15.61 -10.99 3.61
N ALA A 31 -15.05 -11.89 2.81
CA ALA A 31 -13.69 -11.82 2.24
C ALA A 31 -12.58 -11.71 3.31
N ASP A 32 -11.42 -12.30 3.05
CA ASP A 32 -10.33 -12.42 4.02
C ASP A 32 -9.73 -11.06 4.41
N LYS A 33 -10.36 -10.37 5.37
CA LYS A 33 -9.82 -9.13 5.93
C LYS A 33 -8.47 -9.41 6.58
N VAL A 34 -7.52 -8.53 6.33
CA VAL A 34 -6.18 -8.55 6.92
C VAL A 34 -5.92 -7.26 7.69
N LEU A 35 -4.91 -7.26 8.55
CA LEU A 35 -4.40 -6.00 9.08
C LEU A 35 -3.78 -5.20 7.93
N VAL A 36 -4.38 -4.06 7.61
CA VAL A 36 -3.85 -3.06 6.69
C VAL A 36 -3.26 -1.90 7.48
N HIS A 37 -2.24 -1.25 6.93
CA HIS A 37 -1.62 -0.06 7.51
C HIS A 37 -2.52 1.17 7.38
N GLY A 38 -3.27 1.28 6.28
CA GLY A 38 -4.19 2.39 6.01
C GLY A 38 -3.51 3.68 5.55
N ASP A 39 -2.18 3.73 5.55
CA ASP A 39 -1.36 4.79 4.95
C ASP A 39 -0.04 4.24 4.40
N PHE A 40 -0.07 3.01 3.86
CA PHE A 40 1.15 2.38 3.37
C PHE A 40 1.67 3.08 2.09
N GLY A 41 2.93 3.47 2.09
CA GLY A 41 3.59 4.06 0.94
C GLY A 41 5.06 4.42 1.23
N PRO A 42 5.80 4.91 0.21
CA PRO A 42 7.22 5.23 0.35
C PRO A 42 7.54 6.25 1.46
N ASN A 43 6.60 7.12 1.83
CA ASN A 43 6.74 8.08 2.92
C ASN A 43 6.82 7.45 4.31
N ASN A 44 6.31 6.22 4.48
CA ASN A 44 6.20 5.53 5.77
C ASN A 44 7.13 4.31 5.87
N VAL A 45 8.11 4.20 4.97
CA VAL A 45 9.12 3.14 4.95
C VAL A 45 10.49 3.74 5.22
N LEU A 46 11.19 3.21 6.23
CA LEU A 46 12.58 3.55 6.51
C LEU A 46 13.51 2.55 5.81
N LEU A 47 14.56 3.08 5.18
CA LEU A 47 15.56 2.32 4.47
C LEU A 47 16.93 2.54 5.09
N ASP A 48 17.76 1.49 5.12
CA ASP A 48 19.19 1.66 5.38
C ASP A 48 19.84 2.45 4.22
N PRO A 49 20.63 3.50 4.48
CA PRO A 49 21.17 4.35 3.42
C PRO A 49 22.31 3.69 2.61
N GLY A 50 22.92 2.62 3.13
CA GLY A 50 23.99 1.88 2.45
C GLY A 50 23.48 0.68 1.64
N THR A 51 22.51 -0.06 2.19
CA THR A 51 22.00 -1.30 1.59
C THR A 51 20.65 -1.15 0.91
N PHE A 52 19.91 -0.08 1.20
CA PHE A 52 18.50 0.12 0.81
C PHE A 52 17.55 -0.97 1.30
N GLU A 53 17.95 -1.73 2.32
CA GLU A 53 17.06 -2.68 2.97
C GLU A 53 16.03 -1.95 3.84
N VAL A 54 14.79 -2.45 3.85
CA VAL A 54 13.73 -1.92 4.71
C VAL A 54 14.09 -2.19 6.17
N THR A 55 14.18 -1.14 6.97
CA THR A 55 14.50 -1.22 8.40
C THR A 55 13.25 -1.09 9.26
N ALA A 56 12.25 -0.33 8.82
CA ALA A 56 10.98 -0.18 9.52
C ALA A 56 9.83 0.27 8.60
N VAL A 57 8.61 -0.02 9.04
CA VAL A 57 7.38 0.62 8.59
C VAL A 57 6.80 1.37 9.78
N VAL A 58 6.51 2.66 9.61
CA VAL A 58 6.13 3.58 10.70
C VAL A 58 4.76 4.19 10.43
N ASP A 59 4.19 4.86 11.43
CA ASP A 59 2.92 5.61 11.31
C ASP A 59 1.65 4.75 11.16
N TRP A 60 1.42 3.86 12.15
CA TRP A 60 0.33 2.89 12.17
C TRP A 60 -1.02 3.44 12.66
N GLU A 61 -1.20 4.77 12.75
CA GLU A 61 -2.40 5.37 13.36
C GLU A 61 -3.70 5.13 12.57
N PHE A 62 -3.59 4.78 11.28
CA PHE A 62 -4.71 4.39 10.43
C PHE A 62 -4.86 2.88 10.25
N ALA A 63 -4.12 2.07 11.00
CA ALA A 63 -4.16 0.62 10.86
C ALA A 63 -5.52 0.05 11.31
N HIS A 64 -6.05 -0.89 10.52
CA HIS A 64 -7.35 -1.52 10.77
C HIS A 64 -7.47 -2.86 10.05
N LEU A 65 -8.54 -3.62 10.31
CA LEU A 65 -8.87 -4.81 9.52
C LEU A 65 -9.57 -4.36 8.23
N GLY A 66 -8.92 -4.57 7.09
CA GLY A 66 -9.36 -4.10 5.78
C GLY A 66 -9.06 -5.11 4.67
N ASP A 67 -9.35 -4.72 3.43
CA ASP A 67 -9.03 -5.51 2.24
C ASP A 67 -7.55 -5.34 1.89
N PRO A 68 -6.78 -6.41 1.61
CA PRO A 68 -5.39 -6.31 1.17
C PRO A 68 -5.14 -5.32 0.01
N VAL A 69 -6.14 -5.06 -0.85
CA VAL A 69 -6.03 -4.08 -1.95
C VAL A 69 -5.78 -2.67 -1.46
N GLU A 70 -6.20 -2.32 -0.23
CA GLU A 70 -6.15 -0.96 0.29
C GLU A 70 -4.71 -0.41 0.34
N ASP A 71 -3.77 -1.15 0.94
CA ASP A 71 -2.38 -0.72 1.05
C ASP A 71 -1.64 -0.73 -0.31
N LEU A 72 -1.96 -1.69 -1.19
CA LEU A 72 -1.44 -1.73 -2.55
C LEU A 72 -1.87 -0.51 -3.36
N ALA A 73 -3.17 -0.22 -3.33
CA ALA A 73 -3.78 0.90 -4.03
C ALA A 73 -3.30 2.24 -3.46
N TRP A 74 -3.13 2.33 -2.14
CA TRP A 74 -2.69 3.57 -1.51
C TRP A 74 -1.23 3.91 -1.81
N CYS A 75 -0.34 2.91 -1.80
CA CYS A 75 1.05 3.09 -2.23
C CYS A 75 1.11 3.55 -3.70
N GLU A 76 0.33 2.93 -4.60
CA GLU A 76 0.20 3.38 -5.99
C GLU A 76 -0.32 4.82 -6.09
N TRP A 77 -1.33 5.18 -5.30
CA TRP A 77 -1.90 6.53 -5.30
C TRP A 77 -0.88 7.60 -4.85
N ILE A 78 -0.09 7.31 -3.81
CA ILE A 78 0.97 8.20 -3.32
C ILE A 78 1.99 8.45 -4.43
N VAL A 79 2.46 7.40 -5.10
CA VAL A 79 3.42 7.54 -6.21
C VAL A 79 2.81 8.34 -7.36
N ARG A 80 1.58 8.03 -7.80
CA ARG A 80 0.93 8.75 -8.91
C ARG A 80 0.68 10.23 -8.59
N THR A 81 0.34 10.56 -7.35
CA THR A 81 0.04 11.93 -6.92
C THR A 81 1.29 12.76 -6.67
N HIS A 82 2.25 12.20 -5.92
CA HIS A 82 3.40 12.95 -5.39
C HIS A 82 4.67 12.73 -6.19
N HIS A 83 4.76 11.62 -6.93
CA HIS A 83 5.95 11.21 -7.66
C HIS A 83 5.62 10.69 -9.07
N PRO A 84 4.86 11.43 -9.90
CA PRO A 84 4.35 10.91 -11.17
C PRO A 84 5.45 10.44 -12.14
N GLY A 85 6.66 11.03 -12.06
CA GLY A 85 7.83 10.60 -12.82
C GLY A 85 8.33 9.18 -12.46
N HIS A 86 7.98 8.68 -11.28
CA HIS A 86 8.37 7.36 -10.76
C HIS A 86 7.28 6.30 -10.90
N ARG A 87 6.16 6.60 -11.60
CA ARG A 87 5.07 5.63 -11.83
C ARG A 87 5.54 4.29 -12.39
N HIS A 88 6.60 4.30 -13.20
CA HIS A 88 7.17 3.11 -13.81
C HIS A 88 7.76 2.13 -12.77
N ALA A 89 8.16 2.62 -11.59
CA ALA A 89 8.67 1.81 -10.50
C ALA A 89 7.59 0.97 -9.80
N LEU A 90 6.30 1.30 -9.98
CA LEU A 90 5.20 0.53 -9.41
C LEU A 90 5.17 -0.93 -9.89
N GLY A 91 5.69 -1.21 -11.09
CA GLY A 91 5.85 -2.59 -11.57
C GLY A 91 6.77 -3.42 -10.65
N HIS A 92 7.83 -2.84 -10.10
CA HIS A 92 8.70 -3.53 -9.15
C HIS A 92 7.99 -3.77 -7.82
N PHE A 93 7.20 -2.81 -7.35
CA PHE A 93 6.40 -2.94 -6.13
C PHE A 93 5.38 -4.10 -6.26
N PHE A 94 4.62 -4.13 -7.36
CA PHE A 94 3.67 -5.19 -7.64
C PHE A 94 4.33 -6.56 -7.79
N CYS A 95 5.50 -6.63 -8.45
CA CYS A 95 6.25 -7.87 -8.55
C CYS A 95 6.75 -8.36 -7.18
N ALA A 96 7.21 -7.44 -6.32
CA ALA A 96 7.70 -7.76 -4.97
C ALA A 96 6.60 -8.16 -4.00
N TYR A 97 5.34 -7.74 -4.23
CA TYR A 97 4.20 -8.16 -3.41
C TYR A 97 4.02 -9.68 -3.38
N GLY A 98 4.40 -10.37 -4.46
CA GLY A 98 4.47 -11.84 -4.52
C GLY A 98 3.12 -12.58 -4.56
N GLY A 99 2.00 -11.88 -4.35
CA GLY A 99 0.64 -12.38 -4.54
C GLY A 99 -0.01 -11.91 -5.84
N GLU A 100 -1.27 -12.30 -6.04
CA GLU A 100 -2.09 -11.73 -7.11
C GLU A 100 -2.29 -10.24 -6.87
N VAL A 101 -1.93 -9.42 -7.85
CA VAL A 101 -2.16 -7.98 -7.81
C VAL A 101 -3.60 -7.74 -8.26
N PRO A 102 -4.47 -7.16 -7.42
CA PRO A 102 -5.85 -6.90 -7.78
C PRO A 102 -5.93 -6.09 -9.07
N PRO A 103 -6.91 -6.33 -9.96
CA PRO A 103 -6.97 -5.66 -11.26
C PRO A 103 -7.20 -4.15 -11.11
N TRP A 104 -6.85 -3.37 -12.14
CA TRP A 104 -6.89 -1.90 -12.08
C TRP A 104 -8.22 -1.30 -11.57
N PRO A 105 -9.41 -1.78 -12.01
CA PRO A 105 -10.66 -1.25 -11.49
C PRO A 105 -10.80 -1.39 -9.96
N ALA A 106 -10.30 -2.49 -9.38
CA ALA A 106 -10.33 -2.72 -7.95
C ALA A 106 -9.38 -1.76 -7.21
N ARG A 107 -8.14 -1.63 -7.69
CA ARG A 107 -7.17 -0.70 -7.10
C ARG A 107 -7.66 0.74 -7.17
N ARG A 108 -8.14 1.20 -8.34
CA ARG A 108 -8.69 2.55 -8.49
C ARG A 108 -9.91 2.79 -7.60
N ALA A 109 -10.80 1.80 -7.46
CA ALA A 109 -11.93 1.90 -6.56
C ALA A 109 -11.48 2.09 -5.10
N ALA A 110 -10.47 1.33 -4.65
CA ALA A 110 -9.89 1.48 -3.32
C ALA A 110 -9.26 2.87 -3.10
N MET A 111 -8.55 3.42 -4.10
CA MET A 111 -8.01 4.79 -4.03
C MET A 111 -9.11 5.85 -3.88
N LEU A 112 -10.19 5.71 -4.66
CA LEU A 112 -11.34 6.63 -4.61
C LEU A 112 -12.06 6.54 -3.26
N ALA A 113 -12.24 5.32 -2.73
CA ALA A 113 -12.80 5.11 -1.40
C ALA A 113 -11.94 5.78 -0.32
N ARG A 114 -10.61 5.65 -0.40
CA ARG A 114 -9.71 6.30 0.56
C ARG A 114 -9.71 7.82 0.43
N CYS A 115 -9.79 8.38 -0.78
CA CYS A 115 -9.98 9.82 -0.98
C CYS A 115 -11.27 10.32 -0.33
N GLU A 116 -12.37 9.55 -0.43
CA GLU A 116 -13.64 9.90 0.21
C GLU A 116 -13.54 9.83 1.74
N THR A 117 -12.89 8.80 2.30
CA THR A 117 -12.65 8.70 3.74
C THR A 117 -11.88 9.91 4.27
N LEU A 118 -10.84 10.36 3.56
CA LEU A 118 -10.04 11.52 3.96
C LEU A 118 -10.78 12.84 3.75
N ARG A 119 -11.63 12.94 2.71
CA ARG A 119 -12.57 14.06 2.55
C ARG A 119 -13.52 14.16 3.74
N GLN A 120 -14.14 13.05 4.14
CA GLN A 120 -15.04 12.97 5.30
C GLN A 120 -14.30 13.28 6.61
N PHE A 121 -13.05 12.85 6.74
CA PHE A 121 -12.21 13.23 7.87
C PHE A 121 -12.06 14.75 7.94
N CYS A 122 -11.65 15.40 6.85
CA CYS A 122 -11.53 16.86 6.81
C CYS A 122 -12.85 17.58 7.08
N GLU A 123 -13.97 17.04 6.56
CA GLU A 123 -15.31 17.60 6.76
C GLU A 123 -15.68 17.71 8.26
N ARG A 124 -15.25 16.75 9.09
CA ARG A 124 -15.54 16.78 10.54
C ARG A 124 -14.84 17.92 11.28
N TRP A 125 -13.70 18.40 10.77
CA TRP A 125 -12.90 19.44 11.41
C TRP A 125 -13.17 20.83 10.85
N GLU A 126 -13.26 20.94 9.53
CA GLU A 126 -13.52 22.19 8.81
C GLU A 126 -14.49 21.90 7.65
N PRO A 127 -15.81 21.94 7.89
CA PRO A 127 -16.82 21.67 6.87
C PRO A 127 -16.64 22.58 5.65
N GLY A 128 -16.64 21.99 4.45
CA GLY A 128 -16.36 22.70 3.20
C GLY A 128 -14.99 23.39 3.13
N GLY A 129 -14.07 23.11 4.06
CA GLY A 129 -12.75 23.74 4.21
C GLY A 129 -11.74 23.43 3.11
N ARG A 130 -10.49 23.87 3.30
CA ARG A 130 -9.42 23.63 2.30
C ARG A 130 -9.14 22.13 2.13
N GLY A 131 -9.16 21.37 3.21
CA GLY A 131 -8.95 19.92 3.19
C GLY A 131 -10.01 19.18 2.38
N VAL A 132 -11.28 19.54 2.54
CA VAL A 132 -12.41 18.96 1.79
C VAL A 132 -12.22 19.18 0.28
N ARG A 133 -11.96 20.43 -0.13
CA ARG A 133 -11.75 20.77 -1.55
C ARG A 133 -10.53 20.07 -2.15
N LEU A 134 -9.45 19.95 -1.37
CA LEU A 134 -8.25 19.22 -1.79
C LEU A 134 -8.57 17.75 -2.10
N TRP A 135 -9.29 17.07 -1.19
CA TRP A 135 -9.63 15.65 -1.39
C TRP A 135 -10.66 15.43 -2.48
N GLN A 136 -11.58 16.37 -2.71
CA GLN A 136 -12.47 16.36 -3.89
C GLN A 136 -11.68 16.45 -5.20
N ALA A 137 -10.73 17.38 -5.29
CA ALA A 137 -9.90 17.53 -6.48
C ALA A 137 -9.02 16.30 -6.74
N ARG A 138 -8.48 15.70 -5.67
CA ARG A 138 -7.71 14.45 -5.72
C ARG A 138 -8.57 13.27 -6.18
N ALA A 139 -9.79 13.13 -5.68
CA ALA A 139 -10.73 12.09 -6.11
C ALA A 139 -11.07 12.23 -7.60
N ALA A 140 -11.35 13.46 -8.06
CA ALA A 140 -11.62 13.74 -9.48
C ALA A 140 -10.42 13.36 -10.37
N ALA A 141 -9.21 13.80 -10.01
CA ALA A 141 -8.01 13.43 -10.75
C ALA A 141 -7.77 11.90 -10.77
N THR A 142 -8.03 11.23 -9.64
CA THR A 142 -7.90 9.77 -9.52
C THR A 142 -8.91 9.03 -10.40
N ALA A 143 -10.13 9.54 -10.54
CA ALA A 143 -11.16 8.95 -11.38
C ALA A 143 -10.78 8.98 -12.87
N ASP A 144 -10.06 10.02 -13.30
CA ASP A 144 -9.59 10.21 -14.67
C ASP A 144 -8.33 9.39 -15.01
N TRP A 145 -7.67 8.82 -14.00
CA TRP A 145 -6.48 7.99 -14.23
C TRP A 145 -6.81 6.73 -15.03
N ARG A 146 -5.83 6.37 -15.87
CA ARG A 146 -5.73 5.09 -16.57
C ARG A 146 -4.56 4.32 -15.98
N GLU A 147 -4.62 3.00 -16.09
CA GLU A 147 -3.52 2.13 -15.68
C GLU A 147 -2.20 2.56 -16.32
#